data_AF-A0A7S0W411-F1
#
_entry.id   AF-A0A7S0W411-F1
#
_cell.length_a   1.000
_cell.length_b   1.000
_cell.length_c   1.000
_cell.angle_alpha   90.00
_cell.angle_beta   90.00
_cell.angle_gamma   90.00
#
_symmetry.space_group_name_H-M   'P 1'
#
loop_
_entity.id
_entity.type
_entity.pdbx_description
1 polymer ?
#
loop_
_entity_poly.entity_id
_entity_poly.type
_entity_poly.pdbx_seq_one_letter_code
_entity_poly.pdbx_strand_id
1 'polypeptide(L)'
;AAGGADISPAKGSAGVTCVVCKEMESQYTCPRCNARYCSLACFQKHGVRCTESFYKDQVLDELQSRPATSVKERDEMLAILKRMHDEEASGQGSIPRGGPQEAEEEEDPLEAALKGLELSEGTEWADLSVGQRKAFERAA
;
A
#
# COMPACT_ATOMS: atom_id res chain seq x y z
N ALA A 1 14.37 34.64 -9.98
CA ALA A 1 15.66 34.14 -10.50
C ALA A 1 16.55 33.80 -9.31
N ALA A 2 16.62 32.52 -8.94
CA ALA A 2 17.47 32.06 -7.84
C ALA A 2 18.49 31.07 -8.43
N GLY A 3 19.78 31.37 -8.24
CA GLY A 3 20.88 30.70 -8.90
C GLY A 3 21.05 29.25 -8.45
N GLY A 4 21.21 28.36 -9.42
CA GLY A 4 21.69 27.00 -9.20
C GLY A 4 23.21 27.00 -9.14
N ALA A 5 23.76 26.61 -7.98
CA ALA A 5 25.19 26.44 -7.79
C ALA A 5 25.73 25.37 -8.75
N ASP A 6 26.75 25.76 -9.50
CA ASP A 6 27.55 24.91 -10.36
C ASP A 6 28.29 23.87 -9.49
N ILE A 7 27.83 22.62 -9.53
CA ILE A 7 28.55 21.49 -8.94
C ILE A 7 29.42 20.90 -10.05
N SER A 8 30.59 21.51 -10.24
CA SER A 8 31.67 20.98 -11.06
C SER A 8 32.18 19.64 -10.48
N PRO A 9 32.26 18.54 -11.26
CA PRO A 9 32.79 17.28 -10.74
C PRO A 9 34.31 17.36 -10.60
N ALA A 10 34.78 17.24 -9.36
CA ALA A 10 36.19 17.17 -9.03
C ALA A 10 36.84 15.92 -9.64
N LYS A 11 37.98 16.16 -10.29
CA LYS A 11 38.81 15.23 -11.04
C LYS A 11 39.63 14.33 -10.12
N GLY A 12 39.47 13.01 -10.25
CA GLY A 12 40.54 12.03 -10.03
C GLY A 12 40.79 11.55 -8.59
N SER A 13 39.93 10.65 -8.12
CA SER A 13 40.38 9.45 -7.38
C SER A 13 39.84 8.26 -8.17
N ALA A 14 40.54 7.11 -8.20
CA ALA A 14 40.07 5.93 -8.94
C ALA A 14 38.63 5.59 -8.53
N GLY A 15 37.67 6.05 -9.33
CA GLY A 15 36.28 6.12 -8.93
C GLY A 15 35.71 4.71 -8.84
N VAL A 16 35.00 4.42 -7.75
CA VAL A 16 34.27 3.16 -7.66
C VAL A 16 33.24 3.14 -8.80
N THR A 17 33.28 2.13 -9.66
CA THR A 17 32.36 2.04 -10.80
C THR A 17 30.92 1.81 -10.30
N CYS A 18 29.93 2.38 -10.99
CA CYS A 18 28.53 2.14 -10.73
C CYS A 18 28.21 0.64 -10.77
N VAL A 19 27.62 0.09 -9.71
CA VAL A 19 27.29 -1.35 -9.64
C VAL A 19 26.13 -1.74 -10.57
N VAL A 20 25.35 -0.75 -11.03
CA VAL A 20 24.13 -0.96 -11.83
C VAL A 20 24.44 -0.95 -13.31
N CYS A 21 25.02 0.13 -13.85
CA CYS A 21 25.35 0.21 -15.28
C CYS A 21 26.79 -0.22 -15.61
N LYS A 22 27.72 -0.19 -14.65
CA LYS A 22 29.14 -0.52 -14.84
C LYS A 22 29.88 0.32 -15.90
N GLU A 23 29.28 1.40 -16.38
CA GLU A 23 29.83 2.25 -17.44
C GLU A 23 30.46 3.54 -16.89
N MET A 24 29.85 4.11 -15.85
CA MET A 24 30.25 5.39 -15.27
C MET A 24 30.79 5.21 -13.84
N GLU A 25 31.61 6.15 -13.41
CA GLU A 25 31.99 6.28 -12.00
C GLU A 25 30.75 6.57 -11.14
N SER A 26 30.69 5.95 -9.96
CA SER A 26 29.62 6.18 -9.01
C SER A 26 29.75 7.57 -8.36
N GLN A 27 28.63 8.28 -8.30
CA GLN A 27 28.51 9.62 -7.71
C GLN A 27 27.79 9.57 -6.36
N TYR A 28 27.00 8.53 -6.13
CA TYR A 28 26.11 8.40 -4.98
C TYR A 28 26.21 7.01 -4.34
N THR A 29 25.79 6.92 -3.07
CA THR A 29 25.76 5.68 -2.29
C THR A 29 24.37 5.48 -1.69
N CYS A 30 23.79 4.29 -1.83
CA CYS A 30 22.52 3.96 -1.20
C CYS A 30 22.69 3.86 0.34
N PRO A 31 21.91 4.60 1.15
CA PRO A 31 22.07 4.59 2.61
C PRO A 31 21.61 3.27 3.26
N ARG A 32 20.82 2.45 2.58
CA ARG A 32 20.33 1.18 3.12
C ARG A 32 21.25 -0.01 2.88
N CYS A 33 21.89 -0.06 1.71
CA CYS A 33 22.66 -1.23 1.27
C CYS A 33 24.09 -0.87 0.83
N ASN A 34 24.48 0.41 0.92
CA ASN A 34 25.79 0.93 0.55
C ASN A 34 26.17 0.72 -0.92
N ALA A 35 25.21 0.37 -1.79
CA ALA A 35 25.42 0.24 -3.22
C ALA A 35 25.80 1.59 -3.87
N ARG A 36 26.84 1.56 -4.71
CA ARG A 36 27.41 2.74 -5.38
C ARG A 36 26.82 2.91 -6.78
N TYR A 37 26.20 4.05 -7.07
CA TYR A 37 25.51 4.30 -8.35
C TYR A 37 25.82 5.68 -8.93
N CYS A 38 25.66 5.85 -10.24
CA CYS A 38 26.04 7.08 -10.95
C CYS A 38 24.90 8.09 -11.13
N SER A 39 23.64 7.66 -11.15
CA SER A 39 22.50 8.52 -11.48
C SER A 39 21.19 8.01 -10.89
N LEU A 40 20.14 8.85 -10.94
CA LEU A 40 18.80 8.49 -10.51
C LEU A 40 18.25 7.26 -11.25
N ALA A 41 18.52 7.14 -12.56
CA ALA A 41 18.10 5.97 -13.33
C ALA A 41 18.73 4.67 -12.79
N CYS A 42 20.00 4.73 -12.35
CA CYS A 42 20.65 3.61 -11.70
C CYS A 42 20.10 3.38 -10.28
N PHE A 43 19.79 4.43 -9.53
CA PHE A 43 19.09 4.30 -8.25
C PHE A 43 17.76 3.57 -8.42
N GLN A 44 16.92 3.94 -9.39
CA GLN A 44 15.62 3.28 -9.61
C GLN A 44 15.74 1.79 -9.95
N LYS A 45 16.86 1.37 -10.56
CA LYS A 45 17.10 -0.01 -11.01
C LYS A 45 17.95 -0.84 -10.06
N HIS A 46 18.57 -0.26 -9.03
CA HIS A 46 19.57 -0.97 -8.20
C HIS A 46 18.99 -2.07 -7.29
N GLY A 47 17.70 -1.98 -6.93
CA GLY A 47 17.03 -3.02 -6.15
C GLY A 47 15.71 -2.57 -5.51
N VAL A 48 14.66 -3.38 -5.71
CA VAL A 48 13.29 -3.10 -5.27
C VAL A 48 13.20 -2.84 -3.77
N ARG A 49 13.90 -3.64 -2.95
CA ARG A 49 13.89 -3.48 -1.49
C ARG A 49 14.34 -2.09 -1.03
N CYS A 50 15.26 -1.44 -1.75
CA CYS A 50 15.79 -0.13 -1.37
C CYS A 50 14.98 1.02 -1.95
N THR A 51 14.52 0.87 -3.20
CA THR A 51 13.76 1.89 -3.92
C THR A 51 12.31 1.96 -3.45
N GLU A 52 11.62 0.82 -3.36
CA GLU A 52 10.21 0.76 -2.96
C GLU A 52 10.01 1.28 -1.54
N SER A 53 10.85 0.84 -0.61
CA SER A 53 10.82 1.35 0.76
C SER A 53 11.06 2.86 0.79
N PHE A 54 11.93 3.40 -0.07
CA PHE A 54 12.23 4.84 -0.07
C PHE A 54 11.03 5.64 -0.56
N TYR A 55 10.40 5.19 -1.63
CA TYR A 55 9.18 5.81 -2.14
C TYR A 55 8.02 5.68 -1.16
N LYS A 56 7.87 4.51 -0.52
CA LYS A 56 6.85 4.31 0.51
C LYS A 56 7.06 5.26 1.69
N ASP A 57 8.27 5.32 2.24
CA ASP A 57 8.63 6.19 3.36
C ASP A 57 8.31 7.65 2.98
N GLN A 58 8.67 8.08 1.78
CA GLN A 58 8.39 9.44 1.31
C GLN A 58 6.89 9.74 1.11
N VAL A 59 6.11 8.79 0.59
CA VAL A 59 4.65 8.96 0.47
C VAL A 59 3.99 9.01 1.85
N LEU A 60 4.42 8.17 2.78
CA LEU A 60 3.88 8.16 4.15
C LEU A 60 4.21 9.45 4.88
N ASP A 61 5.44 9.93 4.76
CA ASP A 61 5.87 11.19 5.37
C ASP A 61 5.07 12.38 4.82
N GLU A 62 4.81 12.40 3.51
CA GLU A 62 3.96 13.42 2.88
C GLU A 62 2.49 13.32 3.32
N LEU A 63 1.95 12.10 3.48
CA LEU A 63 0.59 11.91 3.98
C LEU A 63 0.45 12.35 5.45
N GLN A 64 1.51 12.16 6.24
CA GLN A 64 1.55 12.56 7.65
C GLN A 64 1.83 14.06 7.84
N SER A 65 2.60 14.67 6.94
CA SER A 65 2.90 16.11 6.96
C SER A 65 1.69 16.96 6.59
N ARG A 66 0.72 16.39 5.85
CA ARG A 66 -0.57 17.03 5.59
C ARG A 66 -1.33 17.21 6.91
N PRO A 67 -1.83 18.42 7.19
CA PRO A 67 -2.57 18.68 8.42
C PRO A 67 -3.78 17.74 8.49
N ALA A 68 -4.06 17.22 9.68
CA ALA A 68 -5.27 16.45 9.92
C ALA A 68 -6.47 17.26 9.41
N THR A 69 -7.30 16.64 8.58
CA THR A 69 -8.53 17.25 8.08
C THR A 69 -9.27 17.89 9.26
N SER A 70 -9.74 19.12 9.04
CA SER A 70 -10.48 19.86 10.06
C SER A 70 -11.62 18.99 10.60
N VAL A 71 -12.03 19.22 11.85
CA VAL A 71 -13.14 18.47 12.46
C VAL A 71 -14.36 18.48 11.53
N LYS A 72 -14.63 19.63 10.90
CA LYS A 72 -15.70 19.82 9.92
C LYS A 72 -15.56 18.93 8.68
N GLU A 73 -14.38 18.85 8.07
CA GLU A 73 -14.13 17.98 6.90
C GLU A 73 -14.26 16.50 7.27
N ARG A 74 -13.84 16.12 8.48
CA ARG A 74 -14.00 14.76 9.00
C ARG A 74 -15.49 14.41 9.17
N ASP A 75 -16.26 15.32 9.76
CA ASP A 75 -17.70 15.13 9.96
C ASP A 75 -18.46 15.06 8.62
N GLU A 76 -18.07 15.87 7.63
CA GLU A 76 -18.64 15.82 6.29
C GLU A 76 -18.34 14.49 5.59
N MET A 77 -17.11 13.99 5.70
CA MET A 77 -16.72 12.67 5.19
C MET A 77 -17.55 11.56 5.84
N LEU A 78 -17.73 11.60 7.17
CA LEU A 78 -18.56 10.63 7.89
C LEU A 78 -20.04 10.71 7.50
N ALA A 79 -20.56 11.91 7.23
CA ALA A 79 -21.93 12.10 6.78
C ALA A 79 -22.19 11.50 5.38
N ILE A 80 -21.21 11.57 4.48
CA ILE A 80 -21.29 10.96 3.14
C ILE A 80 -21.28 9.43 3.27
N LEU A 81 -20.33 8.86 4.03
CA LEU A 81 -20.25 7.42 4.29
C LEU A 81 -21.57 6.88 4.86
N LYS A 82 -22.14 7.58 5.86
CA LYS A 82 -23.40 7.20 6.48
C LYS A 82 -24.57 7.20 5.48
N ARG A 83 -24.66 8.22 4.62
CA ARG A 83 -25.70 8.29 3.59
C ARG A 83 -25.66 7.07 2.66
N MET A 84 -24.48 6.67 2.20
CA MET A 84 -24.32 5.52 1.29
C MET A 84 -24.84 4.22 1.93
N HIS A 85 -24.50 3.98 3.19
CA HIS A 85 -24.99 2.80 3.92
C HIS A 85 -26.51 2.85 4.19
N ASP A 86 -27.06 4.04 4.46
CA ASP A 86 -28.51 4.21 4.67
C ASP A 86 -29.29 4.02 3.34
N GLU A 87 -28.72 4.39 2.20
CA GLU A 87 -29.30 4.19 0.85
C GLU A 87 -29.26 2.72 0.41
N GLU A 88 -28.23 1.96 0.80
CA GLU A 88 -28.15 0.50 0.63
C GLU A 88 -29.15 -0.23 1.52
N ALA A 89 -29.35 0.22 2.76
CA ALA A 89 -30.28 -0.39 3.72
C ALA A 89 -31.76 -0.10 3.39
N SER A 90 -32.05 1.00 2.70
CA SER A 90 -33.42 1.40 2.32
C SER A 90 -33.88 0.85 0.96
N GLY A 91 -33.07 0.02 0.30
CA GLY A 91 -33.46 -0.72 -0.91
C GLY A 91 -33.75 0.14 -2.14
N GLN A 92 -33.26 1.39 -2.17
CA GLN A 92 -33.53 2.35 -3.24
C GLN A 92 -32.29 2.72 -4.08
N GLY A 93 -31.12 2.15 -3.75
CA GLY A 93 -29.90 2.26 -4.54
C GLY A 93 -29.86 1.28 -5.72
N SER A 94 -30.41 1.67 -6.87
CA SER A 94 -30.19 0.96 -8.13
C SER A 94 -28.81 1.29 -8.70
N ILE A 95 -27.77 0.63 -8.17
CA ILE A 95 -26.59 0.34 -8.99
C ILE A 95 -27.06 -0.70 -10.02
N PRO A 96 -26.97 -0.45 -11.34
CA PRO A 96 -27.12 -1.53 -12.30
C PRO A 96 -25.94 -2.46 -12.05
N ARG A 97 -26.18 -3.53 -11.29
CA ARG A 97 -25.39 -4.74 -11.39
C ARG A 97 -25.53 -5.12 -12.85
N GLY A 98 -24.49 -4.85 -13.65
CA GLY A 98 -24.37 -5.39 -15.00
C GLY A 98 -24.32 -6.90 -14.88
N GLY A 99 -25.48 -7.50 -14.68
CA GLY A 99 -25.68 -8.93 -14.76
C GLY A 99 -25.53 -9.30 -16.22
N PRO A 100 -24.66 -10.27 -16.55
CA PRO A 100 -24.80 -10.98 -17.81
C PRO A 100 -26.23 -11.51 -17.91
N GLN A 101 -26.77 -11.39 -19.11
CA GLN A 101 -28.03 -11.94 -19.53
C GLN A 101 -28.13 -13.43 -19.17
N GLU A 102 -29.36 -13.85 -18.96
CA GLU A 102 -29.87 -15.21 -18.76
C GLU A 102 -28.99 -16.33 -19.36
N ALA A 103 -28.83 -17.38 -18.55
CA ALA A 103 -28.45 -18.75 -18.88
C ALA A 103 -27.02 -19.19 -18.51
N GLU A 104 -26.76 -19.41 -17.22
CA GLU A 104 -26.30 -20.71 -16.68
C GLU A 104 -26.19 -20.61 -15.14
N GLU A 105 -26.63 -21.65 -14.43
CA GLU A 105 -26.56 -21.77 -12.97
C GLU A 105 -25.08 -21.90 -12.55
N GLU A 106 -24.33 -20.80 -12.60
CA GLU A 106 -22.96 -20.76 -12.09
C GLU A 106 -23.05 -20.58 -10.57
N GLU A 107 -22.74 -21.67 -9.86
CA GLU A 107 -22.68 -21.77 -8.41
C GLU A 107 -21.97 -20.55 -7.82
N ASP A 108 -22.57 -19.93 -6.79
CA ASP A 108 -22.05 -18.71 -6.18
C ASP A 108 -20.55 -18.91 -5.87
N PRO A 109 -19.61 -18.13 -6.44
CA PRO A 109 -18.18 -18.42 -6.37
C PRO A 109 -17.65 -18.50 -4.93
N LEU A 110 -18.35 -17.83 -4.01
CA LEU A 110 -18.11 -17.89 -2.58
C LEU A 110 -18.50 -19.25 -1.99
N GLU A 111 -19.61 -19.83 -2.43
CA GLU A 111 -20.10 -21.14 -1.97
C GLU A 111 -19.21 -22.29 -2.49
N ALA A 112 -18.73 -22.18 -3.73
CA ALA A 112 -17.73 -23.10 -4.28
C ALA A 112 -16.38 -23.01 -3.54
N ALA A 113 -15.95 -21.81 -3.19
CA ALA A 113 -14.74 -21.60 -2.39
C ALA A 113 -14.86 -22.16 -0.96
N LEU A 114 -16.06 -22.09 -0.36
CA LEU A 114 -16.34 -22.61 0.98
C LEU A 114 -16.48 -24.14 1.00
N LYS A 115 -17.05 -24.77 -0.04
CA LYS A 115 -17.19 -26.24 -0.14
C LYS A 115 -15.85 -26.99 -0.18
N GLY A 116 -14.79 -26.35 -0.67
CA GLY A 116 -13.43 -26.93 -0.73
C GLY A 116 -12.60 -26.74 0.54
N LEU A 117 -13.08 -25.97 1.50
CA LEU A 117 -12.42 -25.77 2.80
C LEU A 117 -12.93 -26.85 3.76
N GLU A 118 -12.21 -27.97 3.88
CA GLU A 118 -12.35 -28.84 5.04
C GLU A 118 -12.04 -27.99 6.28
N LEU A 119 -13.06 -27.68 7.09
CA LEU A 119 -12.83 -27.17 8.43
C LEU A 119 -12.10 -28.27 9.19
N SER A 120 -10.78 -28.16 9.27
CA SER A 120 -10.01 -28.97 10.21
C SER A 120 -10.60 -28.71 11.59
N GLU A 121 -10.99 -29.77 12.28
CA GLU A 121 -11.47 -29.75 13.66
C GLU A 121 -10.38 -29.12 14.55
N GLY A 122 -10.44 -27.79 14.70
CA GLY A 122 -9.27 -27.02 15.08
C GLY A 122 -9.65 -25.69 15.72
N THR A 123 -9.51 -25.66 17.05
CA THR A 123 -9.79 -24.56 17.98
C THR A 123 -11.27 -24.17 18.06
N GLU A 124 -11.98 -24.82 18.98
CA GLU A 124 -13.34 -24.43 19.36
C GLU A 124 -13.33 -23.09 20.11
N TRP A 125 -14.48 -22.42 20.21
CA TRP A 125 -14.63 -21.20 21.02
C TRP A 125 -14.15 -21.40 22.48
N ALA A 126 -14.26 -22.62 22.99
CA ALA A 126 -13.81 -23.01 24.31
C ALA A 126 -12.28 -23.06 24.46
N ASP A 127 -11.54 -23.19 23.36
CA ASP A 127 -10.07 -23.27 23.36
C ASP A 127 -9.40 -21.89 23.36
N LEU A 128 -10.16 -20.83 23.03
CA LEU A 128 -9.68 -19.46 23.11
C LEU A 128 -9.48 -19.04 24.57
N SER A 129 -8.43 -18.28 24.86
CA SER A 129 -8.27 -17.68 26.20
C SER A 129 -9.39 -16.67 26.50
N VAL A 130 -9.66 -16.42 27.78
CA VAL A 130 -10.68 -15.44 28.22
C VAL A 130 -10.43 -14.04 27.62
N GLY A 131 -9.16 -13.66 27.45
CA GLY A 131 -8.78 -12.40 26.82
C GLY A 131 -9.12 -12.35 25.34
N GLN A 132 -8.91 -13.45 24.62
CA GLN A 132 -9.28 -13.55 23.20
C GLN A 132 -10.81 -13.53 23.02
N ARG A 133 -11.56 -14.29 23.83
CA ARG A 133 -13.03 -14.30 23.75
C ARG A 133 -13.63 -12.91 23.94
N LYS A 134 -13.17 -12.17 24.96
CA LYS A 134 -13.60 -10.78 25.21
C LYS A 134 -13.26 -9.82 24.06
N ALA A 135 -12.16 -10.06 23.35
CA ALA A 135 -11.79 -9.21 22.22
C ALA A 135 -12.75 -9.43 21.04
N PHE A 136 -13.16 -10.68 20.79
CA PHE A 136 -14.15 -11.00 19.77
C PHE A 136 -15.55 -10.46 20.12
N GLU A 137 -16.02 -10.61 21.36
CA GLU A 137 -17.33 -10.08 21.79
C GLU A 137 -17.44 -8.55 21.75
N ARG A 138 -16.31 -7.84 21.82
CA ARG A 138 -16.29 -6.37 21.74
C ARG A 138 -16.26 -5.84 20.31
N ALA A 139 -15.97 -6.70 19.33
CA ALA A 139 -15.89 -6.36 17.92
C ALA A 139 -17.18 -6.74 17.15
N ALA A 140 -18.07 -7.51 17.77
CA ALA A 140 -19.43 -7.80 17.29
C ALA A 140 -20.42 -6.75 17.80
#